data_AF-A0A397GV05-F1
#
_entry.id   AF-A0A397GV05-F1
#
_cell.length_a   1.000
_cell.length_b   1.000
_cell.length_c   1.000
_cell.angle_alpha   90.00
_cell.angle_beta   90.00
_cell.angle_gamma   90.00
#
_symmetry.space_group_name_H-M   'P 1'
#
loop_
_entity.id
_entity.type
_entity.pdbx_description
1 polymer ?
#
loop_
_entity_poly.entity_id
_entity_poly.type
_entity_poly.pdbx_seq_one_letter_code
_entity_poly.pdbx_strand_id
1 'polypeptide(L)'
;MNMTHLSGNDLRVALRAAARALIWSLQAMPELQEARIVIIGGMAVQHHVGAYRKTSVSTLKNRSQRTLTRSFILVQDVDVLLFSHDHPIDTQRIRKELVSGFSYLFMECAQPLFFKYRDTHCTHLVQVDLIPQHLPPYLPAHAMALREIDLNYLPFIVPLDLIAYKVHCSSMRPYSRKRKQDARDARMLWGMIYSLKSVPLSQAQRQAIISGLDLMAGNSGIWRWLKGRLRRWVNIRQSACNQVERVRLIMEREESALHKFPRTRFTPPGDLFVTSVGVFGEILAAQPYMKTRLVLAYTMSRIRTVESLEAQLDHHLDLLRLCRGDSMNVRGRVPALMLRLDKDQKCYEFLKWHAVIASEENWEPTHWNLSYLNIKKADAFESIELFVAGFPDLYRIVALTLLKIKLLLHLMRLEETALVLSPKLPPELVDLIQSFVPRSPIVAGNRELVYGATRQPAIEKLEIEIDVLCMATNLRNVHFWSSLLNPERNSTVKPNHHHWGTVEEARAIIMSVYDAWDETPGAIDFIRKKSQGRA
;
A
#
# COMPACT_ATOMS: atom_id res chain seq x y z
N MET A 1 -12.05 36.84 33.11
CA MET A 1 -13.10 36.06 32.43
C MET A 1 -12.43 34.93 31.68
N ASN A 2 -12.52 33.71 32.22
CA ASN A 2 -11.95 32.51 31.61
C ASN A 2 -12.67 32.20 30.30
N MET A 3 -11.95 32.22 29.18
CA MET A 3 -12.43 31.68 27.92
C MET A 3 -12.52 30.16 28.08
N THR A 4 -13.74 29.63 28.11
CA THR A 4 -13.99 28.18 28.11
C THR A 4 -13.50 27.61 26.78
N HIS A 5 -12.31 27.03 26.78
CA HIS A 5 -11.81 26.24 25.66
C HIS A 5 -12.56 24.91 25.61
N LEU A 6 -13.18 24.58 24.48
CA LEU A 6 -13.62 23.22 24.19
C LEU A 6 -12.41 22.27 24.25
N SER A 7 -12.59 21.07 24.80
CA SER A 7 -11.54 20.06 24.74
C SER A 7 -11.29 19.65 23.28
N GLY A 8 -10.09 19.13 22.98
CA GLY A 8 -9.76 18.68 21.62
C GLY A 8 -10.63 17.53 21.10
N ASN A 9 -11.38 16.84 21.97
CA ASN A 9 -12.33 15.79 21.59
C ASN A 9 -13.69 16.40 21.22
N ASP A 10 -14.22 17.31 22.03
CA ASP A 10 -15.53 17.95 21.77
C ASP A 10 -15.54 18.70 20.43
N LEU A 11 -14.42 19.31 20.09
CA LEU A 11 -14.24 20.00 18.82
C LEU A 11 -14.29 19.07 17.61
N ARG A 12 -13.69 17.89 17.72
CA ARG A 12 -13.72 16.87 16.65
C ARG A 12 -15.12 16.27 16.50
N VAL A 13 -15.86 16.14 17.60
CA VAL A 13 -17.26 15.73 17.58
C VAL A 13 -18.10 16.77 16.85
N ALA A 14 -17.95 18.06 17.18
CA ALA A 14 -18.68 19.16 16.53
C ALA A 14 -18.41 19.23 15.01
N LEU A 15 -17.14 19.13 14.58
CA LEU A 15 -16.76 19.10 13.16
C LEU A 15 -17.39 17.92 12.41
N ARG A 16 -17.35 16.72 13.00
CA ARG A 16 -17.97 15.53 12.40
C ARG A 16 -19.49 15.60 12.37
N ALA A 17 -20.11 16.20 13.40
CA ALA A 17 -21.55 16.44 13.42
C ALA A 17 -21.94 17.42 12.29
N ALA A 18 -21.20 18.51 12.11
CA ALA A 18 -21.43 19.46 11.03
C ALA A 18 -21.30 18.82 9.64
N ALA A 19 -20.24 18.03 9.41
CA ALA A 19 -20.06 17.33 8.14
C ALA A 19 -21.19 16.33 7.86
N ARG A 20 -21.61 15.53 8.86
CA ARG A 20 -22.74 14.59 8.73
C ARG A 20 -24.04 15.31 8.44
N ALA A 21 -24.36 16.36 9.19
CA ALA A 21 -25.56 17.14 9.00
C ALA A 21 -25.62 17.79 7.61
N LEU A 22 -24.49 18.30 7.12
CA LEU A 22 -24.38 18.84 5.77
C LEU A 22 -24.68 17.76 4.73
N ILE A 23 -23.98 16.62 4.76
CA ILE A 23 -24.17 15.55 3.76
C ILE A 23 -25.60 15.04 3.78
N TRP A 24 -26.17 14.79 4.97
CA TRP A 24 -27.56 14.37 5.12
C TRP A 24 -28.54 15.39 4.51
N SER A 25 -28.30 16.68 4.73
CA SER A 25 -29.16 17.74 4.17
C SER A 25 -29.04 17.84 2.64
N LEU A 26 -27.85 17.59 2.10
CA LEU A 26 -27.63 17.54 0.64
C LEU A 26 -28.23 16.28 0.02
N GLN A 27 -28.21 15.14 0.72
CA GLN A 27 -28.87 13.90 0.29
C GLN A 27 -30.40 14.04 0.23
N ALA A 28 -30.99 15.00 0.94
CA ALA A 28 -32.41 15.30 0.85
C ALA A 28 -32.78 16.11 -0.41
N MET A 29 -31.81 16.59 -1.18
CA MET A 29 -32.02 17.35 -2.43
C MET A 29 -31.96 16.39 -3.63
N PRO A 30 -33.08 16.08 -4.30
CA PRO A 30 -33.12 15.06 -5.36
C PRO A 30 -32.22 15.37 -6.56
N GLU A 31 -32.00 16.65 -6.88
CA GLU A 31 -31.13 17.07 -7.98
C GLU A 31 -29.64 16.82 -7.71
N LEU A 32 -29.26 16.57 -6.45
CA LEU A 32 -27.86 16.37 -6.06
C LEU A 32 -27.45 14.90 -5.92
N GLN A 33 -28.35 13.94 -6.16
CA GLN A 33 -28.05 12.52 -5.87
C GLN A 33 -26.80 11.98 -6.60
N GLU A 34 -26.59 12.41 -7.85
CA GLU A 34 -25.42 12.05 -8.66
C GLU A 34 -24.21 12.97 -8.44
N ALA A 35 -24.39 14.09 -7.73
CA ALA A 35 -23.28 14.98 -7.44
C ALA A 35 -22.26 14.30 -6.52
N ARG A 36 -20.99 14.55 -6.79
CA ARG A 36 -19.88 13.99 -6.04
C ARG A 36 -19.46 14.93 -4.93
N ILE A 37 -19.18 14.37 -3.77
CA ILE A 37 -18.82 15.13 -2.57
C ILE A 37 -17.59 14.53 -1.89
N VAL A 38 -16.75 15.40 -1.34
CA VAL A 38 -15.58 15.01 -0.57
C VAL A 38 -15.21 16.07 0.46
N ILE A 39 -14.88 15.64 1.67
CA ILE A 39 -14.40 16.51 2.75
C ILE A 39 -12.91 16.76 2.55
N ILE A 40 -12.52 18.03 2.48
CA ILE A 40 -11.15 18.46 2.22
C ILE A 40 -10.60 19.33 3.38
N GLY A 41 -9.52 20.06 3.11
CA GLY A 41 -9.11 21.15 3.97
C GLY A 41 -8.53 20.71 5.30
N GLY A 42 -8.76 21.50 6.35
CA GLY A 42 -8.08 21.29 7.63
C GLY A 42 -8.55 20.07 8.42
N MET A 43 -9.84 19.77 8.32
CA MET A 43 -10.46 18.59 8.95
C MET A 43 -9.94 17.30 8.34
N ALA A 44 -9.76 17.23 7.02
CA ALA A 44 -9.17 16.08 6.34
C ALA A 44 -7.71 15.84 6.75
N VAL A 45 -6.92 16.91 6.96
CA VAL A 45 -5.54 16.78 7.47
C VAL A 45 -5.53 16.17 8.88
N GLN A 46 -6.43 16.62 9.76
CA GLN A 46 -6.55 16.08 11.12
C GLN A 46 -7.02 14.62 11.14
N HIS A 47 -7.87 14.24 10.19
CA HIS A 47 -8.32 12.86 10.04
C HIS A 47 -7.13 11.92 9.75
N HIS A 48 -6.25 12.29 8.82
CA HIS A 48 -5.12 11.45 8.40
C HIS A 48 -3.90 11.52 9.32
N VAL A 49 -3.53 12.72 9.81
CA VAL A 49 -2.27 12.95 10.55
C VAL A 49 -2.48 13.16 12.06
N GLY A 50 -3.70 13.00 12.56
CA GLY A 50 -4.02 13.11 13.98
C GLY A 50 -3.82 14.51 14.57
N ALA A 51 -3.45 14.57 15.87
CA ALA A 51 -3.51 15.78 16.69
C ALA A 51 -2.38 16.82 16.45
N TYR A 52 -1.58 16.71 15.39
CA TYR A 52 -0.50 17.67 15.11
C TYR A 52 -1.00 19.11 14.89
N ARG A 53 -2.19 19.26 14.31
CA ARG A 53 -2.76 20.59 14.03
C ARG A 53 -3.51 21.11 15.26
N LYS A 54 -2.91 22.09 15.96
CA LYS A 54 -3.58 22.82 17.06
C LYS A 54 -4.79 23.60 16.53
N THR A 55 -5.92 23.41 17.18
CA THR A 55 -7.18 24.07 16.85
C THR A 55 -7.25 25.47 17.44
N SER A 56 -7.62 26.43 16.60
CA SER A 56 -7.83 27.81 17.01
C SER A 56 -9.32 28.01 17.22
N VAL A 57 -9.72 28.24 18.46
CA VAL A 57 -11.09 28.65 18.81
C VAL A 57 -11.11 30.17 18.84
N SER A 58 -12.09 30.78 18.17
CA SER A 58 -12.30 32.23 18.25
C SER A 58 -13.72 32.53 18.73
N THR A 59 -13.89 33.52 19.61
CA THR A 59 -15.20 33.95 20.10
C THR A 59 -15.73 35.11 19.27
N LEU A 60 -16.93 34.98 18.70
CA LEU A 60 -17.66 36.14 18.17
C LEU A 60 -18.27 36.91 19.35
N LYS A 61 -17.87 38.18 19.53
CA LYS A 61 -18.60 39.13 20.37
C LYS A 61 -19.60 39.86 19.49
N ASN A 62 -20.89 39.63 19.70
CA ASN A 62 -21.95 40.36 19.00
C ASN A 62 -21.97 41.81 19.56
N ARG A 63 -21.64 42.81 18.75
CA ARG A 63 -21.60 44.24 19.17
C ARG A 63 -22.95 44.94 19.08
N SER A 64 -23.98 44.29 18.55
CA SER A 64 -25.27 44.90 18.22
C SER A 64 -26.44 44.09 18.76
N GLN A 65 -26.62 44.10 20.09
CA GLN A 65 -27.92 44.04 20.78
C GLN A 65 -27.64 43.85 22.28
N ARG A 66 -28.15 44.78 23.09
CA ARG A 66 -27.86 44.92 24.53
C ARG A 66 -28.59 43.90 25.42
N THR A 67 -29.10 42.81 24.84
CA THR A 67 -29.95 41.82 25.53
C THR A 67 -29.83 40.45 24.85
N LEU A 68 -28.72 39.74 25.08
CA LEU A 68 -28.64 38.27 25.04
C LEU A 68 -27.26 37.79 25.53
N THR A 69 -27.26 37.06 26.65
CA THR A 69 -26.12 36.47 27.37
C THR A 69 -25.54 35.21 26.70
N ARG A 70 -25.58 35.10 25.36
CA ARG A 70 -25.04 33.91 24.66
C ARG A 70 -23.77 34.24 23.87
N SER A 71 -22.64 33.87 24.43
CA SER A 71 -21.34 33.83 23.75
C SER A 71 -21.33 32.69 22.73
N PHE A 72 -21.12 32.98 21.44
CA PHE A 72 -20.93 31.95 20.42
C PHE A 72 -19.44 31.65 20.25
N ILE A 73 -19.11 30.35 20.29
CA ILE A 73 -17.75 29.84 20.10
C ILE A 73 -17.63 29.35 18.66
N LEU A 74 -16.73 29.97 17.90
CA LEU A 74 -16.46 29.60 16.51
C LEU A 74 -15.40 28.52 16.47
N VAL A 75 -15.82 27.36 15.96
CA VAL A 75 -15.02 26.16 15.73
C VAL A 75 -14.32 26.26 14.38
N GLN A 76 -13.28 25.46 14.16
CA GLN A 76 -12.63 25.31 12.86
C GLN A 76 -13.66 25.05 11.72
N ASP A 77 -13.26 25.34 10.50
CA ASP A 77 -14.02 25.17 9.26
C ASP A 77 -14.15 23.69 8.82
N VAL A 78 -15.32 23.35 8.28
CA VAL A 78 -15.55 22.14 7.49
C VAL A 78 -15.53 22.55 6.01
N ASP A 79 -14.44 22.22 5.32
CA ASP A 79 -14.30 22.45 3.88
C ASP A 79 -14.84 21.25 3.10
N VAL A 80 -15.83 21.46 2.23
CA VAL A 80 -16.43 20.40 1.40
C VAL A 80 -16.41 20.80 -0.06
N LEU A 81 -15.85 19.93 -0.90
CA LEU A 81 -15.93 20.05 -2.35
C LEU A 81 -17.14 19.27 -2.84
N LEU A 82 -18.06 19.98 -3.50
CA LEU A 82 -19.28 19.44 -4.10
C LEU A 82 -19.26 19.78 -5.60
N PHE A 83 -19.38 18.78 -6.47
CA PHE A 83 -19.26 18.96 -7.92
C PHE A 83 -20.07 17.92 -8.70
N SER A 84 -20.37 18.23 -9.97
CA SER A 84 -20.92 17.27 -10.93
C SER A 84 -20.11 17.33 -12.23
N HIS A 85 -20.06 16.22 -12.96
CA HIS A 85 -19.35 16.14 -14.24
C HIS A 85 -20.17 16.74 -15.39
N ASP A 86 -21.50 16.64 -15.29
CA ASP A 86 -22.40 17.05 -16.38
C ASP A 86 -22.70 18.55 -16.31
N HIS A 87 -22.90 19.08 -15.10
CA HIS A 87 -23.33 20.46 -14.89
C HIS A 87 -22.68 21.07 -13.65
N PRO A 88 -22.11 22.30 -13.72
CA PRO A 88 -21.58 22.97 -12.55
C PRO A 88 -22.65 23.23 -11.48
N ILE A 89 -22.30 22.96 -10.23
CA ILE A 89 -23.19 23.17 -9.08
C ILE A 89 -23.06 24.61 -8.58
N ASP A 90 -24.18 25.33 -8.51
CA ASP A 90 -24.24 26.66 -7.89
C ASP A 90 -24.26 26.55 -6.36
N THR A 91 -23.08 26.69 -5.75
CA THR A 91 -22.93 26.60 -4.29
C THR A 91 -23.65 27.72 -3.54
N GLN A 92 -23.96 28.86 -4.16
CA GLN A 92 -24.74 29.92 -3.51
C GLN A 92 -26.21 29.55 -3.41
N ARG A 93 -26.77 28.95 -4.48
CA ARG A 93 -28.13 28.39 -4.46
C ARG A 93 -28.26 27.33 -3.36
N ILE A 94 -27.33 26.37 -3.32
CA ILE A 94 -27.34 25.30 -2.31
C ILE A 94 -27.29 25.86 -0.89
N ARG A 95 -26.49 26.91 -0.64
CA ARG A 95 -26.46 27.56 0.68
C ARG A 95 -27.81 28.15 1.07
N LYS A 96 -28.51 28.81 0.15
CA LYS A 96 -29.86 29.35 0.41
C LYS A 96 -30.86 28.24 0.72
N GLU A 97 -30.78 27.13 0.02
CA GLU A 97 -31.62 25.94 0.27
C GLU A 97 -31.32 25.32 1.63
N LEU A 98 -30.04 25.21 2.04
CA LEU A 98 -29.67 24.74 3.37
C LEU A 98 -30.21 25.63 4.48
N VAL A 99 -30.13 26.95 4.32
CA VAL A 99 -30.63 27.90 5.32
C VAL A 99 -32.16 27.91 5.39
N SER A 100 -32.85 27.79 4.27
CA SER A 100 -34.32 27.80 4.22
C SER A 100 -34.94 26.45 4.63
N GLY A 101 -34.46 25.35 4.06
CA GLY A 101 -34.97 23.99 4.31
C GLY A 101 -34.50 23.38 5.63
N PHE A 102 -33.34 23.80 6.13
CA PHE A 102 -32.73 23.24 7.34
C PHE A 102 -32.32 24.34 8.34
N SER A 103 -33.15 25.36 8.48
CA SER A 103 -32.92 26.54 9.35
C SER A 103 -32.64 26.20 10.83
N TYR A 104 -33.09 25.03 11.30
CA TYR A 104 -32.80 24.54 12.65
C TYR A 104 -31.35 24.07 12.81
N LEU A 105 -30.69 23.64 11.72
CA LEU A 105 -29.29 23.21 11.68
C LEU A 105 -28.37 24.32 11.19
N PHE A 106 -28.80 25.09 10.19
CA PHE A 106 -27.94 26.06 9.49
C PHE A 106 -28.40 27.49 9.70
N MET A 107 -27.44 28.41 9.61
CA MET A 107 -27.68 29.84 9.53
C MET A 107 -26.59 30.53 8.72
N GLU A 108 -26.88 31.71 8.20
CA GLU A 108 -25.92 32.54 7.49
C GLU A 108 -25.81 33.90 8.18
N CYS A 109 -24.57 34.35 8.42
CA CYS A 109 -24.29 35.67 8.99
C CYS A 109 -23.29 36.40 8.09
N ALA A 110 -23.75 37.30 7.23
CA ALA A 110 -22.90 38.16 6.42
C ALA A 110 -21.79 37.43 5.61
N GLN A 111 -22.12 36.23 5.08
CA GLN A 111 -21.38 35.40 4.08
C GLN A 111 -20.69 34.08 4.52
N PRO A 112 -20.47 33.76 5.80
CA PRO A 112 -20.23 32.35 6.19
C PRO A 112 -21.53 31.60 6.49
N LEU A 113 -21.63 30.36 6.00
CA LEU A 113 -22.64 29.39 6.41
C LEU A 113 -22.16 28.73 7.71
N PHE A 114 -23.03 28.67 8.71
CA PHE A 114 -22.75 28.07 10.01
C PHE A 114 -23.68 26.92 10.32
N PHE A 115 -23.12 25.86 10.86
CA PHE A 115 -23.85 24.78 11.50
C PHE A 115 -23.95 25.04 13.01
N LYS A 116 -25.16 24.88 13.56
CA LYS A 116 -25.50 25.06 14.97
C LYS A 116 -25.27 23.74 15.70
N TYR A 117 -24.14 23.61 16.39
CA TYR A 117 -23.86 22.46 17.25
C TYR A 117 -24.29 22.76 18.69
N ARG A 118 -25.23 21.99 19.24
CA ARG A 118 -25.67 22.15 20.63
C ARG A 118 -24.97 21.11 21.51
N ASP A 119 -24.18 21.60 22.46
CA ASP A 119 -23.69 20.81 23.58
C ASP A 119 -24.60 21.04 24.81
N THR A 120 -24.46 20.18 25.82
CA THR A 120 -25.10 20.22 27.14
C THR A 120 -25.11 21.61 27.79
N HIS A 121 -24.09 22.43 27.55
CA HIS A 121 -23.93 23.73 28.22
C HIS A 121 -24.05 24.95 27.30
N CYS A 122 -23.80 24.82 25.98
CA CYS A 122 -23.84 25.97 25.07
C CYS A 122 -24.02 25.58 23.58
N THR A 123 -24.29 26.57 22.73
CA THR A 123 -24.36 26.40 21.27
C THR A 123 -23.08 26.90 20.63
N HIS A 124 -22.41 26.01 19.88
CA HIS A 124 -21.22 26.28 19.09
C HIS A 124 -21.61 26.49 17.63
N LEU A 125 -20.87 27.36 16.95
CA LEU A 125 -21.03 27.58 15.51
C LEU A 125 -19.82 26.99 14.79
N VAL A 126 -20.09 26.05 13.90
CA VAL A 126 -19.08 25.45 13.02
C VAL A 126 -19.24 26.09 11.64
N GLN A 127 -18.20 26.73 11.13
CA GLN A 127 -18.25 27.27 9.76
C GLN A 127 -18.24 26.11 8.75
N VAL A 128 -19.11 26.18 7.76
CA VAL A 128 -19.22 25.20 6.68
C VAL A 128 -18.94 25.90 5.36
N ASP A 129 -17.86 25.50 4.69
CA ASP A 129 -17.42 26.08 3.43
C ASP A 129 -17.66 25.10 2.28
N LEU A 130 -18.62 25.43 1.41
CA LEU A 130 -18.84 24.74 0.14
C LEU A 130 -17.87 25.31 -0.90
N ILE A 131 -16.89 24.50 -1.28
CA ILE A 131 -15.82 24.86 -2.21
C ILE A 131 -16.29 24.65 -3.64
N PRO A 132 -16.30 25.69 -4.50
CA PRO A 132 -16.70 25.57 -5.89
C PRO A 132 -15.75 24.67 -6.69
N GLN A 133 -16.31 23.94 -7.67
CA GLN A 133 -15.58 22.95 -8.47
C GLN A 133 -14.41 23.50 -9.31
N HIS A 134 -14.38 24.81 -9.58
CA HIS A 134 -13.32 25.47 -10.35
C HIS A 134 -12.12 25.91 -9.51
N LEU A 135 -12.24 25.89 -8.17
CA LEU A 135 -11.16 26.31 -7.26
C LEU A 135 -10.06 25.26 -7.05
N PRO A 136 -10.34 23.96 -6.87
CA PRO A 136 -9.29 22.96 -6.71
C PRO A 136 -8.48 22.77 -8.01
N PRO A 137 -7.22 22.27 -7.91
CA PRO A 137 -6.37 22.09 -9.09
C PRO A 137 -6.87 21.01 -10.07
N TYR A 138 -7.71 20.09 -9.59
CA TYR A 138 -8.42 19.07 -10.36
C TYR A 138 -9.50 18.42 -9.46
N LEU A 139 -10.48 17.74 -10.05
CA LEU A 139 -11.52 17.02 -9.32
C LEU A 139 -11.03 15.60 -8.93
N PRO A 140 -11.21 15.16 -7.67
CA PRO A 140 -10.66 13.90 -7.20
C PRO A 140 -11.51 12.70 -7.67
N ALA A 141 -10.87 11.73 -8.32
CA ALA A 141 -11.56 10.56 -8.89
C ALA A 141 -12.28 9.69 -7.83
N HIS A 142 -11.78 9.69 -6.59
CA HIS A 142 -12.34 8.91 -5.48
C HIS A 142 -13.47 9.61 -4.72
N ALA A 143 -13.92 10.81 -5.13
CA ALA A 143 -15.10 11.42 -4.52
C ALA A 143 -16.33 10.51 -4.72
N MET A 144 -17.21 10.38 -3.74
CA MET A 144 -18.38 9.49 -3.83
C MET A 144 -19.61 10.26 -4.32
N ALA A 145 -20.52 9.59 -5.02
CA ALA A 145 -21.84 10.16 -5.32
C ALA A 145 -22.63 10.33 -4.02
N LEU A 146 -23.41 11.41 -3.90
CA LEU A 146 -24.14 11.75 -2.68
C LEU A 146 -25.06 10.62 -2.21
N ARG A 147 -25.77 9.98 -3.14
CA ARG A 147 -26.70 8.87 -2.84
C ARG A 147 -26.01 7.63 -2.23
N GLU A 148 -24.71 7.46 -2.45
CA GLU A 148 -23.95 6.25 -2.05
C GLU A 148 -23.27 6.39 -0.69
N ILE A 149 -23.37 7.56 -0.05
CA ILE A 149 -22.64 7.84 1.18
C ILE A 149 -23.37 7.32 2.40
N ASP A 150 -22.72 6.40 3.10
CA ASP A 150 -23.05 6.06 4.48
C ASP A 150 -22.51 7.14 5.43
N LEU A 151 -23.42 7.77 6.18
CA LEU A 151 -23.08 8.82 7.15
C LEU A 151 -22.22 8.35 8.32
N ASN A 152 -22.09 7.03 8.53
CA ASN A 152 -21.12 6.46 9.47
C ASN A 152 -19.67 6.59 8.98
N TYR A 153 -19.47 6.66 7.66
CA TYR A 153 -18.18 6.71 6.99
C TYR A 153 -18.06 7.98 6.14
N LEU A 154 -17.72 9.09 6.81
CA LEU A 154 -17.56 10.38 6.16
C LEU A 154 -16.55 10.34 4.99
N PRO A 155 -16.87 10.93 3.82
CA PRO A 155 -16.07 10.83 2.60
C PRO A 155 -14.86 11.78 2.63
N PHE A 156 -13.82 11.44 3.37
CA PHE A 156 -12.59 12.23 3.38
C PHE A 156 -11.78 12.04 2.10
N ILE A 157 -11.19 13.13 1.60
CA ILE A 157 -10.25 13.09 0.48
C ILE A 157 -9.07 12.17 0.79
N VAL A 158 -8.67 11.36 -0.19
CA VAL A 158 -7.55 10.44 -0.03
C VAL A 158 -6.24 11.20 0.20
N PRO A 159 -5.29 10.67 1.01
CA PRO A 159 -4.08 11.39 1.41
C PRO A 159 -3.26 11.96 0.25
N LEU A 160 -3.16 11.26 -0.88
CA LEU A 160 -2.44 11.74 -2.06
C LEU A 160 -3.05 13.01 -2.66
N ASP A 161 -4.37 13.01 -2.87
CA ASP A 161 -5.06 14.16 -3.42
C ASP A 161 -4.97 15.35 -2.45
N LEU A 162 -5.05 15.08 -1.15
CA LEU A 162 -4.86 16.10 -0.13
C LEU A 162 -3.45 16.72 -0.18
N ILE A 163 -2.39 15.94 -0.42
CA ILE A 163 -1.04 16.50 -0.62
C ILE A 163 -1.02 17.42 -1.83
N ALA A 164 -1.55 16.98 -2.97
CA ALA A 164 -1.56 17.78 -4.18
C ALA A 164 -2.30 19.11 -3.98
N TYR A 165 -3.45 19.06 -3.32
CA TYR A 165 -4.23 20.25 -2.95
C TYR A 165 -3.44 21.17 -2.03
N LYS A 166 -2.79 20.61 -0.99
CA LYS A 166 -2.02 21.42 -0.03
C LYS A 166 -0.79 22.05 -0.65
N VAL A 167 -0.08 21.34 -1.53
CA VAL A 167 1.04 21.91 -2.29
C VAL A 167 0.54 23.04 -3.20
N HIS A 168 -0.54 22.82 -3.94
CA HIS A 168 -1.14 23.84 -4.80
C HIS A 168 -1.56 25.09 -3.99
N CYS A 169 -2.36 24.93 -2.93
CA CYS A 169 -2.81 26.02 -2.06
C CYS A 169 -1.65 26.77 -1.39
N SER A 170 -0.54 26.08 -1.07
CA SER A 170 0.63 26.72 -0.45
C SER A 170 1.33 27.74 -1.36
N SER A 171 1.08 27.69 -2.67
CA SER A 171 1.55 28.69 -3.63
C SER A 171 0.50 29.76 -3.95
N MET A 172 -0.78 29.38 -4.06
CA MET A 172 -1.85 30.22 -4.60
C MET A 172 -2.63 31.05 -3.56
N ARG A 173 -2.55 30.73 -2.26
CA ARG A 173 -3.33 31.49 -1.25
C ARG A 173 -2.80 32.92 -1.07
N PRO A 174 -3.68 33.93 -0.94
CA PRO A 174 -3.27 35.34 -0.76
C PRO A 174 -2.50 35.54 0.55
N TYR A 175 -2.95 34.93 1.65
CA TYR A 175 -2.36 35.14 2.97
C TYR A 175 -1.12 34.26 3.22
N SER A 176 0.01 34.90 3.55
CA SER A 176 1.29 34.22 3.84
C SER A 176 1.19 33.21 5.00
N ARG A 177 0.38 33.50 6.04
CA ARG A 177 0.14 32.58 7.16
C ARG A 177 -0.56 31.29 6.70
N LYS A 178 -1.58 31.39 5.83
CA LYS A 178 -2.29 30.22 5.29
C LYS A 178 -1.38 29.42 4.35
N ARG A 179 -0.60 30.09 3.49
CA ARG A 179 0.42 29.44 2.66
C ARG A 179 1.41 28.60 3.48
N LYS A 180 1.96 29.18 4.56
CA LYS A 180 2.86 28.46 5.48
C LYS A 180 2.18 27.28 6.18
N GLN A 181 0.89 27.38 6.49
CA GLN A 181 0.14 26.27 7.09
C GLN A 181 -0.06 25.13 6.09
N ASP A 182 -0.50 25.43 4.86
CA ASP A 182 -0.69 24.40 3.83
C ASP A 182 0.64 23.69 3.49
N ALA A 183 1.75 24.42 3.50
CA ALA A 183 3.10 23.86 3.37
C ALA A 183 3.46 22.85 4.48
N ARG A 184 3.10 23.17 5.73
CA ARG A 184 3.29 22.26 6.87
C ARG A 184 2.39 21.04 6.78
N ASP A 185 1.11 21.24 6.46
CA ASP A 185 0.14 20.16 6.25
C ASP A 185 0.65 19.19 5.17
N ALA A 186 1.10 19.71 4.01
CA ALA A 186 1.68 18.91 2.92
C ALA A 186 2.91 18.12 3.37
N ARG A 187 3.81 18.74 4.15
CA ARG A 187 4.99 18.04 4.70
C ARG A 187 4.60 16.89 5.63
N MET A 188 3.62 17.11 6.50
CA MET A 188 3.18 16.09 7.46
C MET A 188 2.49 14.92 6.78
N LEU A 189 1.58 15.21 5.84
CA LEU A 189 0.95 14.20 5.00
C LEU A 189 1.97 13.42 4.17
N TRP A 190 2.97 14.11 3.61
CA TRP A 190 4.05 13.44 2.90
C TRP A 190 4.86 12.54 3.84
N GLY A 191 5.12 12.93 5.08
CA GLY A 191 5.79 12.07 6.06
C GLY A 191 5.03 10.76 6.32
N MET A 192 3.70 10.84 6.40
CA MET A 192 2.82 9.67 6.53
C MET A 192 2.82 8.77 5.29
N ILE A 193 2.80 9.35 4.08
CA ILE A 193 2.77 8.57 2.84
C ILE A 193 4.17 8.12 2.41
N TYR A 194 5.23 8.82 2.80
CA TYR A 194 6.59 8.46 2.40
C TYR A 194 7.06 7.16 3.07
N SER A 195 6.61 6.89 4.30
CA SER A 195 6.82 5.61 4.97
C SER A 195 6.00 4.48 4.35
N LEU A 196 4.82 4.81 3.80
CA LEU A 196 4.04 3.90 2.97
C LEU A 196 4.78 3.75 1.63
N LYS A 197 5.56 2.67 1.49
CA LYS A 197 6.23 2.32 0.24
C LYS A 197 5.16 2.16 -0.85
N SER A 198 4.88 3.27 -1.54
CA SER A 198 4.20 3.38 -2.83
C SER A 198 2.72 3.69 -2.92
N VAL A 199 2.47 4.87 -3.49
CA VAL A 199 1.22 5.17 -4.20
C VAL A 199 1.59 5.91 -5.50
N PRO A 200 1.19 5.42 -6.69
CA PRO A 200 1.47 6.08 -7.96
C PRO A 200 0.68 7.40 -8.04
N LEU A 201 1.30 8.44 -8.60
CA LEU A 201 0.60 9.72 -8.79
C LEU A 201 -0.13 9.71 -10.13
N SER A 202 -1.38 10.15 -10.17
CA SER A 202 -2.08 10.44 -11.44
C SER A 202 -1.41 11.62 -12.19
N GLN A 203 -1.73 11.80 -13.46
CA GLN A 203 -1.23 12.96 -14.23
C GLN A 203 -1.69 14.28 -13.60
N ALA A 204 -2.95 14.36 -13.17
CA ALA A 204 -3.51 15.55 -12.52
C ALA A 204 -2.81 15.86 -11.19
N GLN A 205 -2.59 14.84 -10.35
CA GLN A 205 -1.82 14.99 -9.09
C GLN A 205 -0.40 15.51 -9.36
N ARG A 206 0.30 14.94 -10.35
CA ARG A 206 1.65 15.38 -10.73
C ARG A 206 1.65 16.83 -11.16
N GLN A 207 0.75 17.21 -12.06
CA GLN A 207 0.68 18.57 -12.59
C GLN A 207 0.38 19.58 -11.48
N ALA A 208 -0.57 19.28 -10.59
CA ALA A 208 -0.90 20.13 -9.45
C ALA A 208 0.29 20.33 -8.50
N ILE A 209 1.03 19.25 -8.20
CA ILE A 209 2.22 19.32 -7.34
C ILE A 209 3.32 20.13 -8.03
N ILE A 210 3.67 19.82 -9.29
CA ILE A 210 4.73 20.52 -10.02
C ILE A 210 4.42 22.01 -10.15
N SER A 211 3.22 22.34 -10.63
CA SER A 211 2.76 23.74 -10.76
C SER A 211 2.80 24.46 -9.41
N GLY A 212 2.29 23.84 -8.34
CA GLY A 212 2.36 24.42 -7.00
C GLY A 212 3.79 24.64 -6.50
N LEU A 213 4.73 23.74 -6.83
CA LEU A 213 6.15 23.90 -6.47
C LEU A 213 6.83 25.01 -7.30
N ASP A 214 6.47 25.19 -8.56
CA ASP A 214 7.04 26.22 -9.43
C ASP A 214 6.59 27.62 -9.02
N LEU A 215 5.31 27.79 -8.70
CA LEU A 215 4.72 29.06 -8.28
C LEU A 215 5.05 29.44 -6.82
N MET A 216 5.69 28.55 -6.07
CA MET A 216 5.99 28.75 -4.65
C MET A 216 7.09 29.80 -4.45
N ALA A 217 6.69 31.00 -4.04
CA ALA A 217 7.60 32.10 -3.69
C ALA A 217 8.03 32.01 -2.20
N GLY A 218 9.33 31.82 -1.93
CA GLY A 218 9.89 31.94 -0.57
C GLY A 218 11.18 31.15 -0.32
N ASN A 219 12.13 31.79 0.37
CA ASN A 219 13.46 31.21 0.69
C ASN A 219 13.56 30.52 2.05
N SER A 220 12.43 30.35 2.77
CA SER A 220 12.41 29.71 4.09
C SER A 220 12.68 28.20 4.03
N GLY A 221 13.19 27.62 5.12
CA GLY A 221 13.60 26.21 5.16
C GLY A 221 12.52 25.19 4.77
N ILE A 222 11.24 25.47 5.08
CA ILE A 222 10.14 24.55 4.71
C ILE A 222 9.86 24.56 3.20
N TRP A 223 10.00 25.70 2.54
CA TRP A 223 9.78 25.85 1.10
C TRP A 223 10.90 25.19 0.29
N ARG A 224 12.15 25.37 0.73
CA ARG A 224 13.31 24.69 0.14
C ARG A 224 13.20 23.18 0.28
N TRP A 225 12.73 22.71 1.44
CA TRP A 225 12.44 21.29 1.67
C TRP A 225 11.36 20.76 0.73
N LEU A 226 10.22 21.46 0.63
CA LEU A 226 9.11 21.07 -0.25
C LEU A 226 9.57 21.00 -1.72
N LYS A 227 10.21 22.06 -2.22
CA LYS A 227 10.76 22.10 -3.58
C LYS A 227 11.75 20.97 -3.83
N GLY A 228 12.71 20.74 -2.94
CA GLY A 228 13.74 19.72 -3.15
C GLY A 228 13.20 18.28 -3.09
N ARG A 229 12.49 17.92 -2.01
CA ARG A 229 12.09 16.53 -1.77
C ARG A 229 10.88 16.10 -2.60
N LEU A 230 9.83 16.92 -2.68
CA LEU A 230 8.64 16.55 -3.47
C LEU A 230 8.95 16.52 -4.97
N ARG A 231 9.72 17.49 -5.50
CA ARG A 231 10.13 17.46 -6.91
C ARG A 231 10.96 16.22 -7.23
N ARG A 232 11.90 15.86 -6.37
CA ARG A 232 12.67 14.62 -6.52
C ARG A 232 11.76 13.39 -6.49
N TRP A 233 10.81 13.35 -5.55
CA TRP A 233 9.84 12.25 -5.43
C TRP A 233 8.97 12.09 -6.69
N VAL A 234 8.43 13.19 -7.23
CA VAL A 234 7.65 13.19 -8.48
C VAL A 234 8.50 12.75 -9.67
N ASN A 235 9.70 13.31 -9.82
CA ASN A 235 10.59 13.03 -10.96
C ASN A 235 11.08 11.58 -11.00
N ILE A 236 11.44 11.00 -9.85
CA ILE A 236 11.88 9.60 -9.77
C ILE A 236 10.77 8.67 -10.26
N ARG A 237 9.53 8.90 -9.83
CA ARG A 237 8.37 8.09 -10.24
C ARG A 237 8.06 8.26 -11.73
N GLN A 238 8.12 9.47 -12.27
CA GLN A 238 7.93 9.71 -13.70
C GLN A 238 8.98 8.99 -14.56
N SER A 239 10.25 9.09 -14.15
CA SER A 239 11.35 8.46 -14.87
C SER A 239 11.21 6.93 -14.86
N ALA A 240 10.80 6.34 -13.74
CA ALA A 240 10.55 4.90 -13.65
C ALA A 240 9.40 4.45 -14.57
N CYS A 241 8.25 5.14 -14.56
CA CYS A 241 7.12 4.82 -15.46
C CYS A 241 7.50 4.93 -16.94
N ASN A 242 8.22 5.99 -17.33
CA ASN A 242 8.66 6.17 -18.71
C ASN A 242 9.62 5.07 -19.16
N GLN A 243 10.46 4.55 -18.25
CA GLN A 243 11.35 3.44 -18.55
C GLN A 243 10.59 2.12 -18.71
N VAL A 244 9.60 1.85 -17.84
CA VAL A 244 8.71 0.68 -17.99
C VAL A 244 8.03 0.71 -19.36
N GLU A 245 7.46 1.83 -19.76
CA GLU A 245 6.78 1.96 -21.05
C GLU A 245 7.72 1.68 -22.23
N ARG A 246 8.93 2.26 -22.22
CA ARG A 246 9.93 2.02 -23.26
C ARG A 246 10.30 0.54 -23.38
N VAL A 247 10.56 -0.13 -22.26
CA VAL A 247 10.94 -1.55 -22.27
C VAL A 247 9.76 -2.42 -22.71
N ARG A 248 8.54 -2.08 -22.30
CA ARG A 248 7.32 -2.76 -22.72
C ARG A 248 7.15 -2.73 -24.24
N LEU A 249 7.29 -1.57 -24.88
CA LEU A 249 7.19 -1.44 -26.33
C LEU A 249 8.24 -2.28 -27.08
N ILE A 250 9.45 -2.41 -26.53
CA ILE A 250 10.48 -3.29 -27.10
C ILE A 250 10.05 -4.76 -26.94
N MET A 251 9.56 -5.15 -25.77
CA MET A 251 9.09 -6.52 -25.52
C MET A 251 7.95 -6.90 -26.48
N GLU A 252 6.95 -6.04 -26.65
CA GLU A 252 5.79 -6.26 -27.53
C GLU A 252 6.21 -6.37 -29.01
N ARG A 253 7.26 -5.65 -29.42
CA ARG A 253 7.85 -5.79 -30.76
C ARG A 253 8.49 -7.16 -30.96
N GLU A 254 9.29 -7.62 -30.00
CA GLU A 254 9.90 -8.95 -30.05
C GLU A 254 8.82 -10.05 -30.03
N GLU A 255 7.78 -9.89 -29.19
CA GLU A 255 6.62 -10.79 -29.12
C GLU A 255 5.92 -10.95 -30.47
N SER A 256 5.65 -9.82 -31.13
CA SER A 256 5.00 -9.79 -32.45
C SER A 256 5.78 -10.58 -33.51
N ALA A 257 7.11 -10.62 -33.42
CA ALA A 257 7.95 -11.38 -34.33
C ALA A 257 7.85 -12.90 -34.11
N LEU A 258 7.53 -13.35 -32.88
CA LEU A 258 7.43 -14.77 -32.52
C LEU A 258 6.06 -15.39 -32.86
N HIS A 259 5.00 -14.59 -33.01
CA HIS A 259 3.69 -15.08 -33.45
C HIS A 259 3.66 -15.51 -34.93
N LYS A 260 4.54 -14.94 -35.76
CA LYS A 260 4.61 -15.22 -37.21
C LYS A 260 5.97 -15.82 -37.57
N PHE A 261 6.42 -16.80 -36.78
CA PHE A 261 7.76 -17.33 -36.93
C PHE A 261 7.88 -18.22 -38.18
N PRO A 262 8.87 -17.97 -39.06
CA PRO A 262 9.06 -18.79 -40.25
C PRO A 262 9.58 -20.19 -39.89
N ARG A 263 9.36 -21.16 -40.77
CA ARG A 263 9.88 -22.52 -40.59
C ARG A 263 11.41 -22.49 -40.55
N THR A 264 12.01 -23.17 -39.57
CA THR A 264 13.45 -23.41 -39.54
C THR A 264 13.76 -24.90 -39.54
N ARG A 265 15.05 -25.27 -39.56
CA ARG A 265 15.50 -26.65 -39.43
C ARG A 265 15.11 -27.28 -38.08
N PHE A 266 14.97 -26.46 -37.04
CA PHE A 266 14.80 -26.91 -35.65
C PHE A 266 13.45 -26.52 -35.04
N THR A 267 12.63 -25.74 -35.74
CA THR A 267 11.37 -25.22 -35.18
C THR A 267 10.30 -25.19 -36.27
N PRO A 268 9.10 -25.74 -36.02
CA PRO A 268 7.98 -25.64 -36.95
C PRO A 268 7.56 -24.17 -37.17
N PRO A 269 7.00 -23.82 -38.34
CA PRO A 269 6.45 -22.49 -38.57
C PRO A 269 5.20 -22.26 -37.72
N GLY A 270 4.94 -21.00 -37.37
CA GLY A 270 3.71 -20.58 -36.72
C GLY A 270 3.95 -19.82 -35.42
N ASP A 271 2.98 -19.91 -34.52
CA ASP A 271 3.00 -19.23 -33.24
C ASP A 271 3.84 -20.00 -32.22
N LEU A 272 5.04 -19.49 -31.92
CA LEU A 272 5.94 -20.13 -30.96
C LEU A 272 5.34 -20.19 -29.55
N PHE A 273 4.42 -19.28 -29.19
CA PHE A 273 3.73 -19.30 -27.90
C PHE A 273 2.75 -20.47 -27.76
N VAL A 274 2.48 -21.19 -28.85
CA VAL A 274 1.68 -22.41 -28.88
C VAL A 274 2.59 -23.62 -29.09
N THR A 275 3.47 -23.58 -30.09
CA THR A 275 4.23 -24.77 -30.54
C THR A 275 5.47 -25.07 -29.70
N SER A 276 5.91 -24.14 -28.87
CA SER A 276 7.23 -24.22 -28.22
C SER A 276 7.21 -23.90 -26.72
N VAL A 277 6.04 -23.92 -26.09
CA VAL A 277 5.90 -23.67 -24.64
C VAL A 277 6.76 -24.65 -23.84
N GLY A 278 7.51 -24.13 -22.89
CA GLY A 278 8.40 -24.88 -22.01
C GLY A 278 9.85 -24.96 -22.52
N VAL A 279 10.08 -24.79 -23.82
CA VAL A 279 11.41 -24.91 -24.47
C VAL A 279 11.91 -23.59 -25.10
N PHE A 280 11.31 -22.44 -24.76
CA PHE A 280 11.77 -21.13 -25.28
C PHE A 280 13.26 -20.87 -25.01
N GLY A 281 13.78 -21.42 -23.91
CA GLY A 281 15.21 -21.37 -23.54
C GLY A 281 16.16 -21.86 -24.64
N GLU A 282 15.70 -22.83 -25.44
CA GLU A 282 16.50 -23.49 -26.47
C GLU A 282 16.40 -22.78 -27.83
N ILE A 283 15.40 -21.89 -28.00
CA ILE A 283 15.14 -21.20 -29.26
C ILE A 283 15.90 -19.88 -29.27
N LEU A 284 16.97 -19.81 -30.08
CA LEU A 284 17.79 -18.60 -30.24
C LEU A 284 16.96 -17.35 -30.59
N ALA A 285 15.93 -17.50 -31.43
CA ALA A 285 15.06 -16.40 -31.81
C ALA A 285 14.16 -15.88 -30.66
N ALA A 286 13.86 -16.70 -29.65
CA ALA A 286 13.04 -16.30 -28.50
C ALA A 286 13.86 -15.59 -27.40
N GLN A 287 15.19 -15.68 -27.45
CA GLN A 287 16.09 -15.10 -26.46
C GLN A 287 15.92 -13.57 -26.28
N PRO A 288 15.82 -12.74 -27.35
CA PRO A 288 15.58 -11.30 -27.20
C PRO A 288 14.28 -10.98 -26.46
N TYR A 289 13.19 -11.68 -26.78
CA TYR A 289 11.91 -11.54 -26.10
C TYR A 289 12.02 -11.88 -24.61
N MET A 290 12.56 -13.06 -24.27
CA MET A 290 12.70 -13.48 -22.88
C MET A 290 13.56 -12.52 -22.06
N LYS A 291 14.69 -12.05 -22.63
CA LYS A 291 15.59 -11.10 -21.96
C LYS A 291 14.87 -9.78 -21.72
N THR A 292 14.18 -9.26 -22.73
CA THR A 292 13.46 -7.99 -22.63
C THR A 292 12.31 -8.08 -21.62
N ARG A 293 11.58 -9.20 -21.59
CA ARG A 293 10.53 -9.46 -20.59
C ARG A 293 11.08 -9.51 -19.17
N LEU A 294 12.25 -10.13 -18.95
CA LEU A 294 12.92 -10.09 -17.65
C LEU A 294 13.36 -8.67 -17.26
N VAL A 295 13.93 -7.91 -18.21
CA VAL A 295 14.29 -6.50 -18.00
C VAL A 295 13.05 -5.66 -17.66
N LEU A 296 11.90 -5.94 -18.27
CA LEU A 296 10.64 -5.28 -17.95
C LEU A 296 10.27 -5.51 -16.48
N ALA A 297 10.29 -6.77 -16.03
CA ALA A 297 10.02 -7.12 -14.64
C ALA A 297 11.00 -6.42 -13.67
N TYR A 298 12.30 -6.39 -13.98
CA TYR A 298 13.28 -5.65 -13.17
C TYR A 298 13.06 -4.14 -13.19
N THR A 299 12.62 -3.57 -14.31
CA THR A 299 12.31 -2.15 -14.40
C THR A 299 11.08 -1.79 -13.55
N MET A 300 10.07 -2.67 -13.55
CA MET A 300 8.89 -2.55 -12.70
C MET A 300 9.23 -2.54 -11.21
N SER A 301 10.27 -3.26 -10.75
CA SER A 301 10.69 -3.26 -9.34
C SER A 301 11.01 -1.86 -8.77
N ARG A 302 11.31 -0.89 -9.63
CA ARG A 302 11.54 0.52 -9.26
C ARG A 302 10.25 1.25 -8.88
N ILE A 303 9.11 0.73 -9.33
CA ILE A 303 7.76 1.17 -8.98
C ILE A 303 7.28 0.22 -7.87
N ARG A 304 7.36 0.66 -6.61
CA ARG A 304 7.13 -0.20 -5.44
C ARG A 304 5.64 -0.45 -5.12
N THR A 305 4.73 -0.53 -6.11
CA THR A 305 3.29 -0.75 -5.84
C THR A 305 2.89 -2.22 -5.84
N VAL A 306 1.70 -2.54 -5.31
CA VAL A 306 1.12 -3.89 -5.37
C VAL A 306 0.93 -4.33 -6.82
N GLU A 307 0.38 -3.45 -7.68
CA GLU A 307 0.15 -3.76 -9.10
C GLU A 307 1.46 -4.04 -9.84
N SER A 308 2.53 -3.32 -9.50
CA SER A 308 3.86 -3.58 -10.03
C SER A 308 4.43 -4.90 -9.54
N LEU A 309 4.20 -5.29 -8.29
CA LEU A 309 4.61 -6.59 -7.75
C LEU A 309 3.83 -7.74 -8.39
N GLU A 310 2.54 -7.55 -8.66
CA GLU A 310 1.72 -8.51 -9.38
C GLU A 310 2.19 -8.68 -10.82
N ALA A 311 2.40 -7.57 -11.55
CA ALA A 311 2.93 -7.61 -12.90
C ALA A 311 4.33 -8.26 -12.95
N GLN A 312 5.19 -7.98 -11.98
CA GLN A 312 6.47 -8.66 -11.83
C GLN A 312 6.29 -10.17 -11.67
N LEU A 313 5.42 -10.61 -10.76
CA LEU A 313 5.15 -12.02 -10.54
C LEU A 313 4.63 -12.70 -11.81
N ASP A 314 3.71 -12.05 -12.52
CA ASP A 314 3.14 -12.56 -13.78
C ASP A 314 4.21 -12.71 -14.87
N HIS A 315 5.11 -11.73 -15.01
CA HIS A 315 6.23 -11.85 -15.94
C HIS A 315 7.19 -12.99 -15.57
N HIS A 316 7.50 -13.20 -14.28
CA HIS A 316 8.37 -14.31 -13.86
C HIS A 316 7.70 -15.68 -14.04
N LEU A 317 6.41 -15.82 -13.70
CA LEU A 317 5.67 -17.06 -13.88
C LEU A 317 5.50 -17.41 -15.35
N ASP A 318 5.23 -16.43 -16.22
CA ASP A 318 5.13 -16.69 -17.66
C ASP A 318 6.50 -17.03 -18.27
N LEU A 319 7.60 -16.42 -17.81
CA LEU A 319 8.95 -16.83 -18.22
C LEU A 319 9.24 -18.29 -17.85
N LEU A 320 8.82 -18.75 -16.66
CA LEU A 320 8.93 -20.16 -16.27
C LEU A 320 8.01 -21.09 -17.07
N ARG A 321 6.81 -20.62 -17.43
CA ARG A 321 5.89 -21.37 -18.30
C ARG A 321 6.51 -21.56 -19.69
N LEU A 322 7.11 -20.51 -20.24
CA LEU A 322 7.74 -20.52 -21.56
C LEU A 322 9.09 -21.26 -21.56
N CYS A 323 9.84 -21.22 -20.47
CA CYS A 323 11.13 -21.89 -20.30
C CYS A 323 11.15 -22.65 -18.96
N ARG A 324 10.74 -23.94 -18.98
CA ARG A 324 10.70 -24.78 -17.77
C ARG A 324 12.10 -25.05 -17.20
N GLY A 325 13.10 -25.10 -18.07
CA GLY A 325 14.52 -25.21 -17.69
C GLY A 325 15.07 -23.99 -16.95
N ASP A 326 14.31 -22.89 -16.88
CA ASP A 326 14.69 -21.66 -16.17
C ASP A 326 16.05 -21.08 -16.62
N SER A 327 16.27 -20.97 -17.93
CA SER A 327 17.52 -20.41 -18.48
C SER A 327 17.80 -18.97 -18.06
N MET A 328 16.79 -18.27 -17.52
CA MET A 328 16.86 -16.90 -17.04
C MET A 328 17.04 -16.79 -15.53
N ASN A 329 17.11 -17.91 -14.81
CA ASN A 329 17.26 -17.99 -13.36
C ASN A 329 16.23 -17.14 -12.59
N VAL A 330 14.96 -17.21 -13.00
CA VAL A 330 13.85 -16.45 -12.42
C VAL A 330 13.14 -17.22 -11.31
N ARG A 331 13.31 -18.54 -11.21
CA ARG A 331 12.65 -19.40 -10.22
C ARG A 331 12.91 -18.95 -8.79
N GLY A 332 14.14 -18.54 -8.47
CA GLY A 332 14.51 -18.11 -7.13
C GLY A 332 13.81 -16.83 -6.65
N ARG A 333 13.30 -16.00 -7.56
CA ARG A 333 12.63 -14.73 -7.23
C ARG A 333 11.12 -14.88 -6.98
N VAL A 334 10.49 -15.87 -7.59
CA VAL A 334 9.04 -16.08 -7.53
C VAL A 334 8.52 -16.20 -6.08
N PRO A 335 9.14 -17.01 -5.19
CA PRO A 335 8.67 -17.11 -3.81
C PRO A 335 8.71 -15.78 -3.06
N ALA A 336 9.76 -14.98 -3.24
CA ALA A 336 9.88 -13.67 -2.59
C ALA A 336 8.77 -12.71 -3.03
N LEU A 337 8.42 -12.69 -4.32
CA LEU A 337 7.30 -11.89 -4.84
C LEU A 337 5.95 -12.37 -4.29
N MET A 338 5.73 -13.69 -4.21
CA MET A 338 4.51 -14.25 -3.64
C MET A 338 4.34 -13.89 -2.15
N LEU A 339 5.42 -13.96 -1.36
CA LEU A 339 5.39 -13.61 0.06
C LEU A 339 5.09 -12.14 0.32
N ARG A 340 5.60 -11.23 -0.53
CA ARG A 340 5.29 -9.79 -0.48
C ARG A 340 3.84 -9.46 -0.83
N LEU A 341 3.20 -10.32 -1.64
CA LEU A 341 1.80 -10.20 -2.04
C LEU A 341 0.85 -10.97 -1.11
N ASP A 342 1.33 -11.47 0.04
CA ASP A 342 0.58 -12.33 0.96
C ASP A 342 -0.03 -13.59 0.29
N LYS A 343 0.56 -14.03 -0.84
CA LYS A 343 0.18 -15.26 -1.57
C LYS A 343 0.86 -16.48 -0.94
N ASP A 344 0.77 -16.62 0.38
CA ASP A 344 1.52 -17.57 1.21
C ASP A 344 1.29 -19.04 0.79
N GLN A 345 0.03 -19.43 0.59
CA GLN A 345 -0.33 -20.79 0.17
C GLN A 345 0.24 -21.12 -1.22
N LYS A 346 0.16 -20.18 -2.16
CA LYS A 346 0.73 -20.34 -3.51
C LYS A 346 2.25 -20.42 -3.45
N CYS A 347 2.89 -19.66 -2.56
CA CYS A 347 4.33 -19.74 -2.32
C CYS A 347 4.72 -21.16 -1.86
N TYR A 348 4.02 -21.70 -0.86
CA TYR A 348 4.28 -23.05 -0.37
C TYR A 348 4.10 -24.12 -1.47
N GLU A 349 2.98 -24.07 -2.20
CA GLU A 349 2.69 -25.00 -3.31
C GLU A 349 3.75 -24.93 -4.41
N PHE A 350 4.23 -23.72 -4.75
CA PHE A 350 5.29 -23.52 -5.71
C PHE A 350 6.62 -24.14 -5.24
N LEU A 351 7.01 -23.87 -3.99
CA LEU A 351 8.22 -24.44 -3.39
C LEU A 351 8.14 -25.97 -3.34
N LYS A 352 6.99 -26.53 -2.92
CA LYS A 352 6.75 -27.97 -2.83
C LYS A 352 6.83 -28.64 -4.19
N TRP A 353 6.16 -28.08 -5.21
CA TRP A 353 6.19 -28.66 -6.56
C TRP A 353 7.62 -28.77 -7.08
N HIS A 354 8.42 -27.71 -6.94
CA HIS A 354 9.83 -27.76 -7.33
C HIS A 354 10.68 -28.70 -6.45
N ALA A 355 10.30 -28.94 -5.19
CA ALA A 355 11.00 -29.89 -4.34
C ALA A 355 10.71 -31.35 -4.71
N VAL A 356 9.44 -31.69 -5.00
CA VAL A 356 9.03 -33.01 -5.48
C VAL A 356 9.69 -33.32 -6.82
N ILE A 357 9.57 -32.41 -7.78
CA ILE A 357 10.15 -32.60 -9.11
C ILE A 357 11.67 -32.74 -9.08
N ALA A 358 12.37 -31.99 -8.21
CA ALA A 358 13.81 -32.14 -8.03
C ALA A 358 14.23 -33.48 -7.40
N SER A 359 13.29 -34.21 -6.78
CA SER A 359 13.54 -35.54 -6.21
C SER A 359 13.21 -36.69 -7.17
N GLU A 360 12.59 -36.41 -8.31
CA GLU A 360 12.31 -37.43 -9.32
C GLU A 360 13.58 -37.74 -10.14
N GLU A 361 14.02 -39.01 -10.09
CA GLU A 361 15.26 -39.51 -10.71
C GLU A 361 15.31 -39.32 -12.24
N ASN A 362 14.14 -39.17 -12.88
CA ASN A 362 13.99 -39.06 -14.34
C ASN A 362 13.40 -37.71 -14.82
N TRP A 363 13.49 -36.65 -14.00
CA TRP A 363 13.03 -35.33 -14.46
C TRP A 363 13.96 -34.75 -15.53
N GLU A 364 13.52 -34.81 -16.79
CA GLU A 364 14.14 -34.04 -17.87
C GLU A 364 13.44 -32.67 -18.00
N PRO A 365 14.19 -31.54 -18.01
CA PRO A 365 13.63 -30.20 -18.21
C PRO A 365 12.78 -30.03 -19.49
N THR A 366 12.98 -30.91 -20.46
CA THR A 366 12.33 -30.99 -21.76
C THR A 366 11.01 -31.79 -21.74
N HIS A 367 10.66 -32.45 -20.64
CA HIS A 367 9.39 -33.18 -20.50
C HIS A 367 8.19 -32.22 -20.32
N TRP A 368 7.71 -31.66 -21.43
CA TRP A 368 6.59 -30.70 -21.45
C TRP A 368 5.21 -31.33 -21.17
N ASN A 369 5.10 -32.66 -21.26
CA ASN A 369 3.86 -33.41 -20.97
C ASN A 369 3.52 -33.55 -19.48
N LEU A 370 4.44 -33.21 -18.58
CA LEU A 370 4.18 -33.30 -17.14
C LEU A 370 3.31 -32.13 -16.67
N SER A 371 2.41 -32.42 -15.74
CA SER A 371 1.53 -31.44 -15.10
C SER A 371 2.36 -30.38 -14.37
N TYR A 372 2.15 -29.10 -14.72
CA TYR A 372 2.94 -27.98 -14.21
C TYR A 372 2.21 -27.25 -13.08
N LEU A 373 2.89 -27.05 -11.94
CA LEU A 373 2.38 -26.34 -10.74
C LEU A 373 0.96 -26.79 -10.31
N ASN A 374 0.72 -28.10 -10.39
CA ASN A 374 -0.57 -28.74 -10.16
C ASN A 374 -0.82 -29.16 -8.70
N ILE A 375 0.16 -29.00 -7.81
CA ILE A 375 -0.07 -29.17 -6.37
C ILE A 375 -1.00 -28.05 -5.88
N LYS A 376 -2.06 -28.43 -5.16
CA LYS A 376 -3.06 -27.52 -4.56
C LYS A 376 -3.39 -27.98 -3.16
N LYS A 377 -3.69 -27.03 -2.26
CA LYS A 377 -4.05 -27.27 -0.85
C LYS A 377 -2.98 -28.09 -0.11
N ALA A 378 -1.70 -27.88 -0.45
CA ALA A 378 -0.61 -28.52 0.26
C ALA A 378 -0.52 -28.01 1.70
N ASP A 379 -0.20 -28.90 2.63
CA ASP A 379 -0.07 -28.57 4.04
C ASP A 379 1.27 -27.87 4.31
N ALA A 380 1.22 -26.56 4.55
CA ALA A 380 2.41 -25.77 4.87
C ALA A 380 3.07 -26.15 6.23
N PHE A 381 2.41 -26.98 7.04
CA PHE A 381 2.93 -27.54 8.30
C PHE A 381 3.45 -28.97 8.15
N GLU A 382 3.49 -29.55 6.96
CA GLU A 382 4.10 -30.86 6.75
C GLU A 382 5.63 -30.82 6.97
N SER A 383 6.25 -32.02 7.06
CA SER A 383 7.69 -32.16 7.28
C SER A 383 8.52 -31.42 6.24
N ILE A 384 9.63 -30.82 6.70
CA ILE A 384 10.57 -30.09 5.84
C ILE A 384 11.65 -30.96 5.20
N GLU A 385 11.68 -32.27 5.48
CA GLU A 385 12.73 -33.19 5.02
C GLU A 385 12.99 -33.09 3.52
N LEU A 386 11.92 -33.06 2.70
CA LEU A 386 12.01 -32.93 1.24
C LEU A 386 12.75 -31.65 0.79
N PHE A 387 12.71 -30.59 1.59
CA PHE A 387 13.30 -29.30 1.25
C PHE A 387 14.78 -29.20 1.63
N VAL A 388 15.22 -29.98 2.61
CA VAL A 388 16.58 -29.97 3.16
C VAL A 388 17.43 -31.17 2.73
N ALA A 389 16.81 -32.22 2.18
CA ALA A 389 17.52 -33.38 1.65
C ALA A 389 18.42 -33.04 0.44
N GLY A 390 19.52 -33.77 0.31
CA GLY A 390 20.44 -33.67 -0.84
C GLY A 390 21.22 -32.36 -0.87
N PHE A 391 21.24 -31.70 -2.03
CA PHE A 391 21.91 -30.42 -2.26
C PHE A 391 20.87 -29.32 -2.54
N PRO A 392 20.18 -28.80 -1.49
CA PRO A 392 19.03 -27.92 -1.68
C PRO A 392 19.41 -26.55 -2.25
N ASP A 393 18.56 -26.04 -3.15
CA ASP A 393 18.70 -24.70 -3.70
C ASP A 393 18.52 -23.62 -2.61
N LEU A 394 19.44 -22.65 -2.58
CA LEU A 394 19.49 -21.64 -1.52
C LEU A 394 18.29 -20.69 -1.55
N TYR A 395 17.79 -20.31 -2.74
CA TYR A 395 16.58 -19.50 -2.83
C TYR A 395 15.37 -20.22 -2.22
N ARG A 396 15.24 -21.53 -2.49
CA ARG A 396 14.17 -22.38 -1.94
C ARG A 396 14.20 -22.43 -0.42
N ILE A 397 15.36 -22.73 0.19
CA ILE A 397 15.47 -22.85 1.66
C ILE A 397 15.18 -21.51 2.32
N VAL A 398 15.74 -20.41 1.81
CA VAL A 398 15.56 -19.07 2.38
C VAL A 398 14.11 -18.62 2.29
N ALA A 399 13.44 -18.86 1.15
CA ALA A 399 12.03 -18.53 0.99
C ALA A 399 11.13 -19.35 1.94
N LEU A 400 11.40 -20.66 2.07
CA LEU A 400 10.67 -21.51 3.02
C LEU A 400 10.91 -21.06 4.47
N THR A 401 12.15 -20.67 4.81
CA THR A 401 12.48 -20.14 6.14
C THR A 401 11.66 -18.90 6.45
N LEU A 402 11.58 -17.94 5.51
CA LEU A 402 10.76 -16.73 5.68
C LEU A 402 9.28 -17.08 5.85
N LEU A 403 8.74 -18.00 5.04
CA LEU A 403 7.35 -18.44 5.15
C LEU A 403 7.08 -19.06 6.53
N LYS A 404 7.94 -19.98 7.00
CA LYS A 404 7.78 -20.64 8.30
C LYS A 404 7.89 -19.63 9.46
N ILE A 405 8.81 -18.65 9.39
CA ILE A 405 8.90 -17.55 10.35
C ILE A 405 7.63 -16.70 10.33
N LYS A 406 7.10 -16.37 9.14
CA LYS A 406 5.85 -15.61 8.99
C LYS A 406 4.68 -16.34 9.66
N LEU A 407 4.56 -17.65 9.47
CA LEU A 407 3.55 -18.49 10.13
C LEU A 407 3.74 -18.50 11.66
N LEU A 408 4.97 -18.72 12.14
CA LEU A 408 5.30 -18.73 13.57
C LEU A 408 4.89 -17.41 14.24
N LEU A 409 5.30 -16.27 13.66
CA LEU A 409 4.98 -14.94 14.19
C LEU A 409 3.47 -14.67 14.21
N HIS A 410 2.69 -15.27 13.31
CA HIS A 410 1.23 -15.15 13.32
C HIS A 410 0.61 -15.98 14.45
N LEU A 411 1.10 -17.19 14.68
CA LEU A 411 0.64 -18.03 15.81
C LEU A 411 1.01 -17.42 17.16
N MET A 412 2.23 -16.90 17.31
CA MET A 412 2.66 -16.20 18.53
C MET A 412 1.81 -14.96 18.81
N ARG A 413 1.45 -14.18 17.78
CA ARG A 413 0.55 -13.02 17.95
C ARG A 413 -0.85 -13.44 18.38
N LEU A 414 -1.36 -14.56 17.86
CA LEU A 414 -2.64 -15.11 18.30
C LEU A 414 -2.59 -15.50 19.78
N GLU A 415 -1.51 -16.12 20.21
CA GLU A 415 -1.28 -16.49 21.61
C GLU A 415 -1.16 -15.27 22.52
N GLU A 416 -0.34 -14.29 22.16
CA GLU A 416 -0.21 -13.03 22.91
C GLU A 416 -1.56 -12.30 23.00
N THR A 417 -2.31 -12.24 21.90
CA THR A 417 -3.65 -11.63 21.87
C THR A 417 -4.62 -12.37 22.80
N ALA A 418 -4.62 -13.71 22.77
CA ALA A 418 -5.43 -14.52 23.68
C ALA A 418 -5.06 -14.25 25.14
N LEU A 419 -3.77 -14.28 25.49
CA LEU A 419 -3.30 -14.04 26.85
C LEU A 419 -3.68 -12.64 27.38
N VAL A 420 -3.62 -11.62 26.53
CA VAL A 420 -3.91 -10.23 26.92
C VAL A 420 -5.42 -9.93 27.00
N LEU A 421 -6.22 -10.55 26.13
CA LEU A 421 -7.64 -10.22 25.97
C LEU A 421 -8.58 -11.16 26.74
N SER A 422 -8.27 -12.45 26.86
CA SER A 422 -9.11 -13.42 27.57
C SER A 422 -9.47 -12.99 29.01
N PRO A 423 -8.59 -12.33 29.79
CA PRO A 423 -8.97 -11.83 31.11
C PRO A 423 -9.85 -10.57 31.10
N LYS A 424 -10.00 -9.90 29.96
CA LYS A 424 -10.60 -8.55 29.85
C LYS A 424 -11.92 -8.52 29.07
N LEU A 425 -12.17 -9.52 28.23
CA LEU A 425 -13.29 -9.55 27.30
C LEU A 425 -14.02 -10.90 27.36
N PRO A 426 -15.35 -10.92 27.11
CA PRO A 426 -16.09 -12.14 26.88
C PRO A 426 -15.49 -12.98 25.74
N PRO A 427 -15.59 -14.32 25.80
CA PRO A 427 -15.04 -15.22 24.78
C PRO A 427 -15.45 -14.86 23.34
N GLU A 428 -16.69 -14.42 23.13
CA GLU A 428 -17.20 -14.09 21.81
C GLU A 428 -16.48 -12.87 21.19
N LEU A 429 -16.09 -11.89 22.01
CA LEU A 429 -15.32 -10.73 21.55
C LEU A 429 -13.85 -11.08 21.33
N VAL A 430 -13.30 -11.98 22.15
CA VAL A 430 -11.94 -12.51 21.96
C VAL A 430 -11.87 -13.28 20.65
N ASP A 431 -12.86 -14.13 20.36
CA ASP A 431 -12.90 -14.93 19.14
C ASP A 431 -13.05 -14.06 17.88
N LEU A 432 -13.89 -13.01 17.98
CA LEU A 432 -14.05 -12.02 16.92
C LEU A 432 -12.72 -11.31 16.65
N ILE A 433 -12.02 -10.82 17.69
CA ILE A 433 -10.73 -10.14 17.52
C ILE A 433 -9.69 -11.12 16.95
N GLN A 434 -9.62 -12.34 17.47
CA GLN A 434 -8.70 -13.38 16.99
C GLN A 434 -8.92 -13.72 15.51
N SER A 435 -10.15 -13.64 14.99
CA SER A 435 -10.42 -13.83 13.56
C SER A 435 -9.70 -12.82 12.65
N PHE A 436 -9.39 -11.62 13.16
CA PHE A 436 -8.72 -10.54 12.41
C PHE A 436 -7.21 -10.46 12.66
N VAL A 437 -6.66 -11.26 13.58
CA VAL A 437 -5.22 -11.24 13.91
C VAL A 437 -4.35 -11.83 12.79
N PRO A 438 -4.65 -13.01 12.22
CA PRO A 438 -3.80 -13.61 11.21
C PRO A 438 -3.92 -12.87 9.88
N ARG A 439 -2.78 -12.42 9.33
CA ARG A 439 -2.75 -11.88 7.96
C ARG A 439 -2.52 -12.95 6.88
N SER A 440 -2.07 -14.13 7.30
CA SER A 440 -1.78 -15.25 6.39
C SER A 440 -3.05 -16.03 6.15
N PRO A 441 -3.48 -16.24 4.88
CA PRO A 441 -4.64 -17.07 4.57
C PRO A 441 -4.53 -18.51 5.10
N ILE A 442 -3.30 -19.02 5.26
CA ILE A 442 -3.02 -20.37 5.77
C ILE A 442 -3.49 -20.49 7.22
N VAL A 443 -3.11 -19.53 8.07
CA VAL A 443 -3.48 -19.52 9.49
C VAL A 443 -4.96 -19.16 9.64
N ALA A 444 -5.42 -18.11 8.95
CA ALA A 444 -6.81 -17.66 9.02
C ALA A 444 -7.82 -18.75 8.59
N GLY A 445 -7.44 -19.60 7.62
CA GLY A 445 -8.27 -20.70 7.14
C GLY A 445 -8.29 -21.94 8.04
N ASN A 446 -7.49 -22.00 9.10
CA ASN A 446 -7.39 -23.16 9.99
C ASN A 446 -7.96 -22.86 11.38
N ARG A 447 -9.21 -23.27 11.61
CA ARG A 447 -9.92 -23.01 12.89
C ARG A 447 -9.21 -23.60 14.10
N GLU A 448 -8.54 -24.75 13.97
CA GLU A 448 -7.82 -25.37 15.09
C GLU A 448 -6.58 -24.56 15.48
N LEU A 449 -5.91 -23.91 14.53
CA LEU A 449 -4.82 -22.98 14.84
C LEU A 449 -5.33 -21.67 15.44
N VAL A 450 -6.48 -21.17 14.96
CA VAL A 450 -7.03 -19.89 15.41
C VAL A 450 -7.72 -20.01 16.76
N TYR A 451 -8.37 -21.12 17.11
CA TYR A 451 -9.17 -21.25 18.34
C TYR A 451 -8.87 -22.50 19.17
N GLY A 452 -8.19 -23.50 18.59
CA GLY A 452 -8.04 -24.82 19.17
C GLY A 452 -6.73 -25.07 19.90
N ALA A 453 -6.60 -26.29 20.41
CA ALA A 453 -5.43 -26.75 21.18
C ALA A 453 -4.20 -27.05 20.32
N THR A 454 -4.34 -27.12 19.00
CA THR A 454 -3.24 -27.46 18.08
C THR A 454 -2.27 -26.29 17.85
N ARG A 455 -2.59 -25.09 18.34
CA ARG A 455 -1.76 -23.89 18.19
C ARG A 455 -0.37 -24.07 18.82
N GLN A 456 -0.31 -24.49 20.09
CA GLN A 456 0.94 -24.63 20.83
C GLN A 456 1.86 -25.70 20.22
N PRO A 457 1.38 -26.92 19.90
CA PRO A 457 2.18 -27.90 19.16
C PRO A 457 2.69 -27.40 17.81
N ALA A 458 1.91 -26.58 17.10
CA ALA A 458 2.34 -26.00 15.82
C ALA A 458 3.44 -24.95 15.99
N ILE A 459 3.41 -24.15 17.07
CA ILE A 459 4.48 -23.21 17.42
C ILE A 459 5.78 -23.97 17.67
N GLU A 460 5.76 -24.97 18.55
CA GLU A 460 6.94 -25.78 18.90
C GLU A 460 7.53 -26.47 17.67
N LYS A 461 6.67 -27.06 16.83
CA LYS A 461 7.10 -27.67 15.56
C LYS A 461 7.78 -26.66 14.64
N LEU A 462 7.17 -25.48 14.45
CA LEU A 462 7.74 -24.44 13.59
C LEU A 462 9.09 -23.94 14.09
N GLU A 463 9.27 -23.77 15.40
CA GLU A 463 10.55 -23.35 15.98
C GLU A 463 11.67 -24.33 15.64
N ILE A 464 11.43 -25.63 15.81
CA ILE A 464 12.37 -26.71 15.46
C ILE A 464 12.66 -26.70 13.96
N GLU A 465 11.63 -26.65 13.11
CA GLU A 465 11.80 -26.62 11.65
C GLU A 465 12.59 -25.40 11.19
N ILE A 466 12.34 -24.22 11.77
CA ILE A 466 13.09 -23.00 11.46
C ILE A 466 14.55 -23.15 11.88
N ASP A 467 14.85 -23.80 13.00
CA ASP A 467 16.24 -24.10 13.38
C ASP A 467 16.96 -24.95 12.34
N VAL A 468 16.31 -26.02 11.88
CA VAL A 468 16.83 -26.89 10.83
C VAL A 468 17.05 -26.14 9.52
N LEU A 469 16.09 -25.31 9.10
CA LEU A 469 16.21 -24.49 7.89
C LEU A 469 17.34 -23.45 8.01
N CYS A 470 17.50 -22.84 9.18
CA CYS A 470 18.60 -21.91 9.47
C CYS A 470 19.96 -22.61 9.38
N MET A 471 20.07 -23.83 9.91
CA MET A 471 21.27 -24.65 9.80
C MET A 471 21.56 -25.05 8.35
N ALA A 472 20.56 -25.55 7.62
CA ALA A 472 20.68 -25.90 6.21
C ALA A 472 21.13 -24.71 5.35
N THR A 473 20.57 -23.52 5.61
CA THR A 473 20.99 -22.28 4.94
C THR A 473 22.46 -21.96 5.22
N ASN A 474 22.90 -22.08 6.48
CA ASN A 474 24.28 -21.79 6.86
C ASN A 474 25.28 -22.81 6.27
N LEU A 475 24.89 -24.08 6.20
CA LEU A 475 25.67 -25.13 5.54
C LEU A 475 25.79 -24.88 4.03
N ARG A 476 24.72 -24.40 3.38
CA ARG A 476 24.74 -24.10 1.94
C ARG A 476 25.49 -22.81 1.60
N ASN A 477 25.41 -21.79 2.46
CA ASN A 477 26.15 -20.54 2.33
C ASN A 477 26.27 -19.83 3.69
N VAL A 478 27.46 -19.90 4.30
CA VAL A 478 27.78 -19.33 5.62
C VAL A 478 27.64 -17.80 5.67
N HIS A 479 27.68 -17.12 4.52
CA HIS A 479 27.60 -15.66 4.43
C HIS A 479 26.17 -15.13 4.35
N PHE A 480 25.16 -16.00 4.19
CA PHE A 480 23.79 -15.57 3.95
C PHE A 480 23.21 -14.75 5.10
N TRP A 481 23.24 -15.28 6.33
CA TRP A 481 22.61 -14.63 7.48
C TRP A 481 23.29 -13.31 7.85
N SER A 482 24.61 -13.24 7.78
CA SER A 482 25.35 -12.00 8.02
C SER A 482 25.02 -10.93 6.96
N SER A 483 24.87 -11.34 5.69
CA SER A 483 24.46 -10.45 4.60
C SER A 483 23.01 -9.99 4.72
N LEU A 484 22.10 -10.83 5.24
CA LEU A 484 20.71 -10.47 5.52
C LEU A 484 20.61 -9.40 6.61
N LEU A 485 21.39 -9.56 7.68
CA LEU A 485 21.40 -8.62 8.80
C LEU A 485 22.12 -7.30 8.48
N ASN A 486 23.11 -7.34 7.59
CA ASN A 486 23.90 -6.18 7.15
C ASN A 486 23.89 -6.04 5.62
N PRO A 487 22.76 -5.65 5.01
CA PRO A 487 22.64 -5.57 3.56
C PRO A 487 23.46 -4.40 3.00
N GLU A 488 24.43 -4.70 2.13
CA GLU A 488 25.13 -3.69 1.34
C GLU A 488 24.22 -3.16 0.23
N ARG A 489 23.54 -2.03 0.50
CA ARG A 489 22.53 -1.45 -0.42
C ARG A 489 23.09 -0.90 -1.75
N ASN A 490 24.42 -0.85 -1.93
CA ASN A 490 25.08 -0.20 -3.07
C ASN A 490 25.99 -1.15 -3.88
N SER A 491 25.86 -2.47 -3.73
CA SER A 491 26.68 -3.42 -4.46
C SER A 491 26.21 -3.57 -5.91
N THR A 492 27.12 -3.34 -6.88
CA THR A 492 26.89 -3.48 -8.34
C THR A 492 27.13 -4.91 -8.84
N VAL A 493 27.15 -5.89 -7.94
CA VAL A 493 27.52 -7.27 -8.25
C VAL A 493 26.53 -7.88 -9.24
N LYS A 494 27.05 -8.30 -10.40
CA LYS A 494 26.27 -8.90 -11.48
C LYS A 494 25.88 -10.34 -11.10
N PRO A 495 24.60 -10.75 -11.17
CA PRO A 495 24.11 -12.03 -10.63
C PRO A 495 24.71 -13.32 -11.23
N ASN A 496 25.43 -13.25 -12.35
CA ASN A 496 25.59 -14.41 -13.24
C ASN A 496 26.93 -15.18 -13.17
N HIS A 497 27.86 -14.83 -12.27
CA HIS A 497 29.20 -15.47 -12.23
C HIS A 497 29.69 -15.80 -10.81
N HIS A 498 28.81 -16.31 -9.94
CA HIS A 498 29.20 -16.65 -8.57
C HIS A 498 29.33 -18.15 -8.42
N HIS A 499 30.39 -18.57 -7.71
CA HIS A 499 30.51 -19.94 -7.26
C HIS A 499 29.57 -20.18 -6.08
N TRP A 500 29.08 -21.41 -5.95
CA TRP A 500 28.24 -21.81 -4.83
C TRP A 500 28.99 -21.64 -3.50
N GLY A 501 28.30 -21.09 -2.50
CA GLY A 501 28.80 -20.89 -1.15
C GLY A 501 29.55 -19.57 -0.93
N THR A 502 29.78 -18.75 -1.97
CA THR A 502 30.55 -17.51 -1.81
C THR A 502 29.72 -16.34 -1.25
N VAL A 503 30.41 -15.31 -0.77
CA VAL A 503 29.78 -14.07 -0.32
C VAL A 503 29.06 -13.33 -1.46
N GLU A 504 29.53 -13.46 -2.69
CA GLU A 504 28.87 -12.85 -3.86
C GLU A 504 27.56 -13.56 -4.20
N GLU A 505 27.49 -14.90 -4.09
CA GLU A 505 26.23 -15.65 -4.20
C GLU A 505 25.23 -15.16 -3.15
N ALA A 506 25.65 -15.06 -1.88
CA ALA A 506 24.83 -14.54 -0.80
C ALA A 506 24.30 -13.13 -1.11
N ARG A 507 25.18 -12.21 -1.53
CA ARG A 507 24.79 -10.83 -1.90
C ARG A 507 23.78 -10.80 -3.05
N ALA A 508 23.97 -11.61 -4.09
CA ALA A 508 23.05 -11.68 -5.23
C ALA A 508 21.65 -12.20 -4.84
N ILE A 509 21.58 -13.19 -3.95
CA ILE A 509 20.32 -13.70 -3.41
C ILE A 509 19.66 -12.64 -2.52
N ILE A 510 20.41 -11.97 -1.63
CA ILE A 510 19.92 -10.89 -0.78
C ILE A 510 19.28 -9.77 -1.61
N MET A 511 19.90 -9.33 -2.71
CA MET A 511 19.28 -8.35 -3.61
C MET A 511 17.91 -8.78 -4.17
N SER A 512 17.64 -10.08 -4.22
CA SER A 512 16.41 -10.65 -4.78
C SER A 512 15.34 -10.89 -3.72
N VAL A 513 15.73 -11.23 -2.48
CA VAL A 513 14.80 -11.67 -1.43
C VAL A 513 14.62 -10.66 -0.30
N TYR A 514 15.53 -9.70 -0.12
CA TYR A 514 15.57 -8.81 1.05
C TYR A 514 14.27 -8.03 1.27
N ASP A 515 13.65 -7.51 0.20
CA ASP A 515 12.39 -6.77 0.33
C ASP A 515 11.30 -7.63 0.99
N ALA A 516 11.24 -8.94 0.71
CA ALA A 516 10.26 -9.84 1.35
C ALA A 516 10.53 -10.02 2.85
N TRP A 517 11.80 -10.08 3.24
CA TRP A 517 12.21 -10.16 4.65
C TRP A 517 11.96 -8.85 5.41
N ASP A 518 12.29 -7.71 4.80
CA ASP A 518 12.10 -6.36 5.37
C ASP A 518 10.61 -6.00 5.49
N GLU A 519 9.79 -6.43 4.54
CA GLU A 519 8.33 -6.20 4.55
C GLU A 519 7.58 -7.16 5.49
N THR A 520 8.17 -8.28 5.90
CA THR A 520 7.57 -9.22 6.86
C THR A 520 7.81 -8.76 8.30
N PRO A 521 6.79 -8.30 9.04
CA PRO A 521 7.00 -7.69 10.35
C PRO A 521 7.59 -8.69 11.36
N GLY A 522 8.75 -8.35 11.93
CA GLY A 522 9.45 -9.14 12.94
C GLY A 522 10.41 -10.21 12.40
N ALA A 523 10.45 -10.47 11.09
CA ALA A 523 11.28 -11.55 10.54
C ALA A 523 12.79 -11.30 10.69
N ILE A 524 13.26 -10.09 10.36
CA ILE A 524 14.68 -9.72 10.53
C ILE A 524 15.09 -9.71 12.01
N ASP A 525 14.22 -9.22 12.90
CA ASP A 525 14.48 -9.19 14.33
C ASP A 525 14.54 -10.60 14.93
N PHE A 526 13.69 -11.51 14.45
CA PHE A 526 13.73 -12.92 14.82
C PHE A 526 15.09 -13.56 14.48
N ILE A 527 15.58 -13.38 13.25
CA ILE A 527 16.91 -13.87 12.85
C ILE A 527 18.00 -13.22 13.69
N ARG A 528 17.94 -11.91 13.94
CA ARG A 528 18.94 -11.20 14.75
C ARG A 528 19.05 -11.78 16.16
N LYS A 529 17.92 -12.01 16.84
CA LYS A 529 17.88 -12.64 18.17
C LYS A 529 18.48 -14.05 18.13
N LYS A 530 18.16 -14.83 17.10
CA LYS A 530 18.66 -16.20 16.91
C LYS A 530 20.18 -16.24 16.67
N SER A 531 20.73 -15.24 15.98
CA SER A 531 22.18 -15.09 15.80
C SER A 531 22.91 -14.66 17.08
N GLN A 532 22.25 -13.88 17.95
CA GLN A 532 22.82 -13.43 19.23
C GLN A 532 22.77 -14.50 20.33
N GLY A 533 21.75 -15.37 20.33
CA GLY A 533 21.62 -16.49 21.28
C GLY A 533 22.51 -17.71 20.98
N ARG A 534 23.33 -17.65 19.93
CA ARG A 534 24.32 -18.69 19.56
C ARG A 534 25.77 -18.27 19.88
N ALA A 535 25.97 -17.14 20.59
CA ALA A 535 27.27 -16.63 21.01
C ALA A 535 27.63 -17.08 22.42
#